data_AF-A0A173R9E7-F1
#
_entry.id   AF-A0A173R9E7-F1
#
_cell.length_a   1.000
_cell.length_b   1.000
_cell.length_c   1.000
_cell.angle_alpha   90.00
_cell.angle_beta   90.00
_cell.angle_gamma   90.00
#
_symmetry.space_group_name_H-M   'P 1'
#
loop_
_entity.id
_entity.type
_entity.pdbx_description
1 polymer ?
#
loop_
_entity_poly.entity_id
_entity_poly.type
_entity_poly.pdbx_seq_one_letter_code
_entity_poly.pdbx_strand_id
1 'polypeptide(L)' 'MSIRSKSQGKRGGARVITFTVLVSVDEGTIYLVTMYDKSEIESMSVKEIRKLLDKCDLK' A
#
# COMPACT_ATOMS: atom_id res chain seq x y z
N MET A 1 -1.93 8.39 -10.24
CA MET A 1 -1.87 7.17 -11.08
C MET A 1 -3.06 6.27 -10.75
N SER A 2 -3.88 5.91 -11.74
CA SER A 2 -4.99 4.97 -11.58
C SER A 2 -4.55 3.59 -12.10
N ILE A 3 -4.60 2.59 -11.23
CA ILE A 3 -4.41 1.19 -11.63
C ILE A 3 -5.72 0.73 -12.27
N ARG A 4 -5.67 0.33 -13.55
CA ARG A 4 -6.83 -0.18 -14.32
C ARG A 4 -6.83 -1.72 -14.23
N SER A 5 -7.88 -2.31 -13.64
CA SER A 5 -8.05 -3.77 -13.57
C SER A 5 -8.39 -4.33 -14.96
N LYS A 6 -7.81 -5.48 -15.34
CA LYS A 6 -8.19 -6.19 -16.57
C LYS A 6 -9.52 -6.93 -16.34
N SER A 7 -10.45 -6.69 -17.27
CA SER A 7 -11.69 -7.42 -17.58
C SER A 7 -12.21 -8.39 -16.52
N GLN A 8 -13.33 -8.00 -15.87
CA GLN A 8 -14.14 -8.73 -14.87
C GLN A 8 -13.85 -8.46 -13.37
N GLY A 9 -13.63 -7.20 -12.96
CA GLY A 9 -13.54 -6.83 -11.55
C GLY A 9 -14.20 -5.49 -11.26
N LYS A 10 -14.70 -5.31 -10.02
CA LYS A 10 -15.39 -4.11 -9.51
C LYS A 10 -14.71 -2.84 -10.02
N ARG A 11 -15.51 -1.87 -10.47
CA ARG A 11 -15.06 -0.59 -11.07
C ARG A 11 -14.29 0.34 -10.09
N GLY A 12 -14.11 -0.08 -8.82
CA GLY A 12 -13.36 0.65 -7.80
C GLY A 12 -11.86 0.47 -7.99
N GLY A 13 -11.11 1.56 -8.13
CA GLY A 13 -9.64 1.46 -8.15
C GLY A 13 -9.10 0.95 -6.82
N ALA A 14 -7.87 0.42 -6.79
CA ALA A 14 -7.21 0.01 -5.55
C ALA A 14 -6.34 1.14 -4.95
N ARG A 15 -6.07 1.05 -3.65
CA ARG A 15 -5.01 1.76 -2.95
C ARG A 15 -3.90 0.76 -2.58
N VAL A 16 -2.66 1.21 -2.72
CA VAL A 16 -1.46 0.43 -2.41
C VAL A 16 -0.64 1.25 -1.42
N ILE A 17 -0.22 0.62 -0.33
CA ILE A 17 0.68 1.22 0.67
C ILE A 17 2.00 0.48 0.59
N THR A 18 3.08 1.24 0.37
CA THR A 18 4.44 0.73 0.30
C THR A 18 5.33 1.40 1.34
N PHE A 19 6.34 0.68 1.81
CA PHE A 19 7.39 1.19 2.67
C PHE A 19 8.72 1.10 1.91
N THR A 20 9.40 2.23 1.75
CA THR A 20 10.64 2.31 0.97
C THR A 20 11.82 2.51 1.89
N VAL A 21 12.81 1.62 1.80
CA VAL A 21 14.10 1.74 2.48
C VAL A 21 15.13 2.21 1.47
N LEU A 22 15.70 3.39 1.70
CA LEU A 22 16.80 3.92 0.89
C LEU A 22 18.12 3.40 1.47
N VAL A 23 18.88 2.64 0.68
CA VAL A 23 20.18 2.09 1.07
C VAL A 23 21.30 3.00 0.57
N SER A 24 21.12 3.62 -0.59
CA SER A 24 22.00 4.66 -1.14
C SER A 24 21.19 5.62 -2.04
N VAL A 25 21.86 6.56 -2.71
CA VAL A 25 21.21 7.48 -3.67
C VAL A 25 20.61 6.71 -4.85
N ASP A 26 21.25 5.61 -5.25
CA ASP A 26 20.89 4.83 -6.45
C ASP A 26 20.23 3.48 -6.10
N GLU A 27 20.26 3.07 -4.82
CA GLU A 27 19.72 1.80 -4.36
C GLU A 27 18.64 1.97 -3.28
N GLY A 28 17.51 1.33 -3.49
CA GLY A 28 16.43 1.27 -2.52
C GLY A 28 15.63 -0.02 -2.64
N THR A 29 15.05 -0.45 -1.53
CA THR A 29 14.13 -1.59 -1.47
C THR A 29 12.72 -1.09 -1.18
N ILE A 30 11.75 -1.54 -1.97
CA ILE A 30 10.34 -1.20 -1.79
C ILE A 30 9.60 -2.42 -1.28
N TYR A 31 8.99 -2.30 -0.11
CA TYR A 31 8.14 -3.31 0.50
C TYR A 31 6.68 -2.98 0.27
N LEU A 32 5.91 -3.95 -0.22
CA LEU A 32 4.45 -3.85 -0.25
C LEU A 32 3.90 -4.15 1.14
N VAL A 33 3.31 -3.16 1.80
CA VAL A 33 2.73 -3.31 3.15
C VAL A 33 1.31 -3.84 3.06
N THR A 34 0.48 -3.23 2.22
CA THR A 34 -0.89 -3.69 1.99
C THR A 34 -1.48 -3.11 0.70
N MET A 35 -2.51 -3.77 0.18
CA MET A 35 -3.35 -3.26 -0.90
C MET A 35 -4.82 -3.54 -0.59
N TYR A 36 -5.69 -2.61 -0.96
CA TYR A 36 -7.13 -2.70 -0.69
C TYR A 36 -7.94 -1.95 -1.75
N ASP A 37 -9.21 -2.33 -1.94
CA ASP A 37 -10.09 -1.63 -2.87
C ASP A 37 -10.53 -0.28 -2.27
N LYS A 38 -10.61 0.77 -3.10
CA LYS A 38 -11.07 2.10 -2.65
C LYS A 38 -12.48 2.08 -2.07
N SER A 39 -13.31 1.14 -2.50
CA SER A 39 -14.69 0.99 -2.03
C SER A 39 -14.82 0.28 -0.68
N GLU A 40 -13.79 -0.43 -0.24
CA GLU A 40 -13.80 -1.18 1.02
C GLU A 40 -13.39 -0.31 2.21
N ILE A 41 -12.47 0.62 1.98
CA ILE A 41 -11.93 1.49 3.03
C ILE A 41 -11.89 2.93 2.52
N GLU A 42 -12.69 3.80 3.11
CA GLU A 42 -12.77 5.22 2.76
C GLU A 42 -11.50 5.97 3.17
N SER A 43 -11.09 5.80 4.43
CA SER A 43 -9.89 6.38 5.02
C SER A 43 -9.22 5.42 6.00
N MET A 44 -7.91 5.59 6.22
CA MET A 44 -7.13 4.80 7.17
C MET A 44 -6.43 5.76 8.13
N SER A 45 -6.55 5.50 9.42
CA SER A 45 -5.91 6.30 10.45
C SER A 45 -4.41 5.99 10.54
N VAL A 46 -3.65 6.96 11.06
CA VAL A 46 -2.20 6.78 11.34
C VAL A 46 -1.96 5.60 12.28
N LYS A 47 -2.86 5.34 13.24
CA LYS A 47 -2.76 4.20 14.17
C LYS A 47 -2.85 2.86 13.44
N GLU A 48 -3.73 2.75 12.45
CA GLU A 48 -3.88 1.52 11.65
C GLU A 48 -2.68 1.30 10.74
N ILE A 49 -2.16 2.37 10.11
CA ILE A 49 -0.93 2.30 9.31
C ILE A 49 0.24 1.79 10.16
N ARG A 50 0.42 2.32 11.37
CA ARG A 50 1.47 1.85 12.30
C ARG A 50 1.30 0.37 12.67
N LYS A 51 0.08 -0.09 12.93
CA LYS A 51 -0.19 -1.51 13.21
C LYS A 51 0.14 -2.41 12.01
N LEU A 52 -0.08 -1.94 10.78
CA LEU A 52 0.27 -2.69 9.58
C LEU A 52 1.80 -2.78 9.40
N LEU A 53 2.50 -1.69 9.66
CA LEU A 53 3.96 -1.66 9.65
C LEU A 53 4.56 -2.60 10.71
N ASP A 54 4.05 -2.55 11.94
CA ASP A 54 4.45 -3.45 13.04
C ASP A 54 4.25 -4.93 12.68
N LYS A 55 3.15 -5.28 12.00
CA LYS A 55 2.88 -6.65 11.53
C LYS A 55 3.81 -7.12 10.43
N CYS A 56 4.36 -6.20 9.65
CA CYS A 56 5.33 -6.49 8.61
C CYS A 56 6.77 -6.46 9.12
N ASP A 57 6.99 -6.29 10.43
CA ASP A 57 8.31 -6.09 11.06
C ASP A 57 9.09 -4.90 10.46
N LEU A 58 8.36 -3.92 9.91
CA LEU A 58 8.91 -2.68 9.36
C LEU A 58 8.65 -1.58 10.39
N LYS A 59 9.70 -1.08 11.06
CA LYS A 59 9.61 -0.02 12.08
C LYS A 59 10.56 1.13 11.78
#